data_AF-A0A8J6LVF2-F1
#
_entry.id   AF-A0A8J6LVF2-F1
#
_cell.length_a   1.000
_cell.length_b   1.000
_cell.length_c   1.000
_cell.angle_alpha   90.00
_cell.angle_beta   90.00
_cell.angle_gamma   90.00
#
_symmetry.space_group_name_H-M   'P 1'
#
loop_
_entity.id
_entity.type
_entity.pdbx_description
1 polymer ?
#
loop_
_entity_poly.entity_id
_entity_poly.type
_entity_poly.pdbx_seq_one_letter_code
_entity_poly.pdbx_strand_id
1 'polypeptide(L)'
;MKKFMAMAVAACCALLVFVGCGSSYKDGAYKAQYKDADEHGWTEFVEVTVKDGKVSDVTFDAKNADGKLKSQDAEYKSYMEATGTWPEKFYGDIAEQYKEKQSAEKMDAVAGATNSSDSFKVLMTELEKSMKEGNTDTITVEASK
;
A
#
# COMPACT_ATOMS: atom_id res chain seq x y z
N MET A 1 -17.60 10.82 -57.56
CA MET A 1 -16.67 9.79 -57.03
C MET A 1 -16.15 10.31 -55.70
N LYS A 2 -16.24 9.70 -54.53
CA LYS A 2 -16.76 8.41 -54.07
C LYS A 2 -17.12 8.62 -52.58
N LYS A 3 -18.40 8.39 -52.26
CA LYS A 3 -18.93 7.67 -51.08
C LYS A 3 -18.76 8.26 -49.68
N PHE A 4 -19.90 8.76 -49.19
CA PHE A 4 -20.44 8.57 -47.85
C PHE A 4 -19.99 7.28 -47.15
N MET A 5 -19.65 7.38 -45.86
CA MET A 5 -20.00 6.33 -44.91
C MET A 5 -20.06 6.89 -43.48
N ALA A 6 -21.28 7.13 -43.02
CA ALA A 6 -21.63 7.11 -41.62
C ALA A 6 -21.54 5.65 -41.12
N MET A 7 -20.99 5.45 -39.92
CA MET A 7 -21.14 4.19 -39.21
C MET A 7 -21.44 4.50 -37.75
N ALA A 8 -22.74 4.52 -37.44
CA ALA A 8 -23.23 4.33 -36.09
C ALA A 8 -23.01 2.87 -35.70
N VAL A 9 -22.33 2.64 -34.59
CA VAL A 9 -22.40 1.37 -33.86
C VAL A 9 -22.94 1.71 -32.47
N ALA A 10 -24.24 1.52 -32.33
CA ALA A 10 -24.87 1.30 -31.04
C ALA A 10 -24.68 -0.17 -30.69
N ALA A 11 -24.00 -0.44 -29.57
CA ALA A 11 -24.08 -1.71 -28.87
C ALA A 11 -24.04 -1.42 -27.37
N CYS A 12 -25.23 -1.48 -26.75
CA CYS A 12 -25.41 -1.56 -25.31
C CYS A 12 -24.58 -2.71 -24.74
N CYS A 13 -23.43 -2.40 -24.13
CA CYS A 13 -22.96 -3.21 -23.02
C CYS A 13 -23.52 -2.57 -21.76
N ALA A 14 -24.61 -3.17 -21.24
CA ALA A 14 -25.02 -2.97 -19.88
C ALA A 14 -23.86 -3.36 -18.97
N LEU A 15 -23.02 -2.40 -18.61
CA LEU A 15 -22.12 -2.55 -17.48
C LEU A 15 -23.03 -2.58 -16.27
N LEU A 16 -23.22 -3.79 -15.75
CA LEU A 16 -23.69 -4.04 -14.41
C LEU A 16 -22.82 -3.18 -13.51
N VAL A 17 -23.39 -2.05 -13.09
CA VAL A 17 -22.94 -1.28 -11.94
C VAL A 17 -23.08 -2.22 -10.74
N PHE A 18 -22.06 -3.06 -10.54
CA PHE A 18 -21.69 -3.46 -9.21
C PHE A 18 -21.20 -2.19 -8.53
N VAL A 19 -22.16 -1.41 -8.03
CA VAL A 19 -21.93 -0.49 -6.92
C VAL A 19 -21.50 -1.38 -5.77
N GLY A 20 -20.22 -1.73 -5.74
CA GLY A 20 -19.56 -2.20 -4.55
C GLY A 20 -19.65 -1.04 -3.58
N CYS A 21 -20.55 -1.16 -2.60
CA CYS A 21 -20.60 -0.26 -1.46
C CYS A 21 -19.29 -0.46 -0.68
N GLY A 22 -18.27 0.31 -1.06
CA GLY A 22 -16.95 0.35 -0.50
C GLY A 22 -16.42 1.74 -0.87
N SER A 23 -15.80 2.42 0.09
CA SER A 23 -15.19 3.75 -0.09
C SER A 23 -14.52 3.86 -1.46
N SER A 24 -15.08 4.66 -2.38
CA SER A 24 -14.55 4.70 -3.74
C SER A 24 -13.26 5.50 -3.76
N TYR A 25 -12.14 4.81 -3.56
CA TYR A 25 -10.83 5.39 -3.84
C TYR A 25 -10.72 5.69 -5.34
N LYS A 26 -9.86 6.64 -5.70
CA LYS A 26 -9.53 6.91 -7.10
C LYS A 26 -8.48 5.90 -7.53
N ASP A 27 -8.68 5.30 -8.70
CA ASP A 27 -7.70 4.38 -9.27
C ASP A 27 -6.36 5.08 -9.48
N GLY A 28 -5.27 4.39 -9.18
CA GLY A 28 -3.93 4.98 -9.22
C GLY A 28 -2.92 4.19 -8.39
N ALA A 29 -1.67 4.65 -8.46
CA ALA A 29 -0.59 4.20 -7.60
C ALA A 29 -0.25 5.31 -6.62
N TYR A 30 -0.16 4.95 -5.34
CA TYR A 30 0.03 5.89 -4.24
C TYR A 30 1.20 5.43 -3.38
N LYS A 31 1.91 6.38 -2.78
CA LYS A 31 3.07 6.10 -1.95
C LYS A 31 3.13 7.01 -0.74
N ALA A 32 3.41 6.42 0.41
CA ALA A 32 3.80 7.13 1.62
C ALA A 32 5.09 6.55 2.19
N GLN A 33 5.92 7.39 2.79
CA GLN A 33 7.13 6.97 3.49
C GLN A 33 7.38 7.87 4.68
N TYR A 34 8.11 7.38 5.67
CA TYR A 34 8.64 8.28 6.69
C TYR A 34 9.72 9.20 6.12
N LYS A 35 9.85 10.36 6.74
CA LYS A 35 10.87 11.34 6.41
C LYS A 35 12.26 10.89 6.84
N ASP A 36 12.36 10.46 8.09
CA ASP A 36 13.61 10.11 8.73
C ASP A 36 13.70 8.59 8.89
N ALA A 37 14.92 8.08 8.89
CA ALA A 37 15.18 6.68 9.23
C ALA A 37 14.95 6.44 10.73
N ASP A 38 14.60 5.21 11.08
CA ASP A 38 14.58 4.74 12.46
C ASP A 38 15.99 4.69 13.09
N GLU A 39 16.07 4.31 14.37
CA GLU A 39 17.34 4.19 15.09
C GLU A 39 18.30 3.13 14.52
N HIS A 40 17.80 2.28 13.61
CA HIS A 40 18.57 1.25 12.91
C HIS A 40 18.91 1.64 11.47
N GLY A 41 18.56 2.85 11.03
CA GLY A 41 18.88 3.37 9.69
C GLY A 41 17.89 2.94 8.60
N TRP A 42 16.67 2.52 8.96
CA TRP A 42 15.64 2.09 8.01
C TRP A 42 14.50 3.09 7.91
N THR A 43 14.11 3.44 6.68
CA THR A 43 12.93 4.27 6.39
C THR A 43 11.81 3.40 5.84
N GLU A 44 10.77 3.19 6.64
CA GLU A 44 9.57 2.44 6.22
C GLU A 44 8.73 3.22 5.19
N PHE A 45 8.17 2.48 4.23
CA PHE A 45 7.32 3.02 3.17
C PHE A 45 6.22 2.03 2.79
N VAL A 46 5.08 2.56 2.35
CA VAL A 46 3.95 1.81 1.81
C VAL A 46 3.64 2.31 0.39
N GLU A 47 3.50 1.37 -0.54
CA GLU A 47 3.03 1.61 -1.91
C GLU A 47 1.74 0.83 -2.14
N VAL A 48 0.75 1.48 -2.76
CA VAL A 48 -0.61 0.94 -2.94
C VAL A 48 -1.07 1.14 -4.36
N THR A 49 -1.67 0.11 -4.95
CA THR A 49 -2.38 0.23 -6.24
C THR A 49 -3.89 0.11 -6.02
N VAL A 50 -4.63 1.14 -6.40
CA VAL A 50 -6.09 1.15 -6.41
C VAL A 50 -6.60 0.81 -7.82
N LYS A 51 -7.54 -0.12 -7.92
CA LYS A 51 -8.27 -0.48 -9.13
C LYS A 51 -9.74 -0.69 -8.81
N ASP A 52 -10.62 -0.21 -9.67
CA ASP A 52 -12.07 -0.29 -9.49
C ASP A 52 -12.53 0.25 -8.13
N GLY A 53 -11.85 1.30 -7.67
CA GLY A 53 -12.07 1.95 -6.38
C GLY A 53 -11.68 1.16 -5.13
N LYS A 54 -10.90 0.07 -5.27
CA LYS A 54 -10.42 -0.76 -4.16
C LYS A 54 -8.91 -0.94 -4.19
N VAL A 55 -8.31 -1.18 -3.02
CA VAL A 55 -6.88 -1.51 -2.95
C VAL A 55 -6.67 -2.92 -3.48
N SER A 56 -5.96 -3.01 -4.61
CA SER A 56 -5.67 -4.25 -5.34
C SER A 56 -4.28 -4.81 -5.03
N ASP A 57 -3.33 -3.96 -4.67
CA ASP A 57 -1.97 -4.34 -4.31
C ASP A 57 -1.43 -3.43 -3.20
N VAL A 58 -0.58 -4.00 -2.34
CA VAL A 58 0.08 -3.31 -1.22
C VAL A 58 1.49 -3.86 -1.13
N THR A 59 2.47 -2.96 -1.19
CA THR A 59 3.86 -3.23 -0.83
C THR A 59 4.19 -2.44 0.42
N PHE A 60 4.69 -3.12 1.45
CA PHE A 60 5.18 -2.51 2.68
C PHE A 60 6.59 -3.03 2.94
N ASP A 61 7.55 -2.14 3.18
CA ASP A 61 8.94 -2.50 3.47
C ASP A 61 9.67 -1.29 4.07
N ALA A 62 10.97 -1.42 4.31
CA ALA A 62 11.85 -0.31 4.65
C ALA A 62 13.11 -0.28 3.78
N LYS A 63 13.66 0.91 3.57
CA LYS A 63 14.92 1.11 2.84
C LYS A 63 16.01 1.65 3.75
N ASN A 64 17.24 1.18 3.57
CA ASN A 64 18.41 1.82 4.18
C ASN A 64 18.91 3.01 3.34
N ALA A 65 19.97 3.67 3.78
CA ALA A 65 20.59 4.81 3.08
C ALA A 65 21.08 4.47 1.66
N ASP A 66 21.42 3.21 1.38
CA ASP A 66 21.81 2.73 0.05
C ASP A 66 20.60 2.34 -0.83
N GLY A 67 19.38 2.47 -0.30
CA GLY A 67 18.15 2.08 -0.98
C GLY A 67 17.87 0.57 -0.99
N LYS A 68 18.64 -0.24 -0.24
CA LYS A 68 18.40 -1.68 -0.09
C LYS A 68 17.20 -1.93 0.81
N LEU A 69 16.44 -2.98 0.50
CA LEU A 69 15.22 -3.33 1.24
C LEU A 69 15.53 -4.18 2.48
N LYS A 70 14.87 -3.86 3.59
CA LYS A 70 15.00 -4.59 4.87
C LYS A 70 14.48 -6.02 4.75
N SER A 71 13.42 -6.24 3.98
CA SER A 71 12.93 -7.58 3.64
C SER A 71 13.98 -8.48 2.98
N GLN A 72 14.96 -7.91 2.28
CA GLN A 72 16.01 -8.62 1.55
C GLN A 72 17.34 -8.68 2.31
N ASP A 73 17.39 -8.14 3.53
CA ASP A 73 18.59 -8.13 4.35
C ASP A 73 18.77 -9.48 5.06
N ALA A 74 19.72 -10.28 4.58
CA ALA A 74 19.99 -11.61 5.11
C ALA A 74 20.55 -11.57 6.54
N GLU A 75 21.34 -10.55 6.89
CA GLU A 75 21.92 -10.42 8.23
C GLU A 75 20.82 -10.05 9.24
N TYR A 76 19.95 -9.10 8.89
CA TYR A 76 18.81 -8.72 9.72
C TYR A 76 17.81 -9.87 9.88
N LYS A 77 17.58 -10.64 8.81
CA LYS A 77 16.78 -11.87 8.87
C LYS A 77 17.36 -12.86 9.89
N SER A 78 18.65 -13.19 9.79
CA SER A 78 19.29 -14.12 10.73
C SER A 78 19.26 -13.64 12.17
N TYR A 79 19.37 -12.32 12.41
CA TYR A 79 19.25 -11.75 13.76
C TYR A 79 17.83 -11.93 14.34
N MET A 80 16.79 -11.70 13.53
CA MET A 80 15.41 -11.79 14.00
C MET A 80 14.85 -13.21 14.04
N GLU A 81 15.35 -14.12 13.21
CA GLU A 81 14.78 -15.47 13.07
C GLU A 81 14.71 -16.22 14.40
N ALA A 82 15.67 -15.98 15.31
CA ALA A 82 15.67 -16.53 16.67
C ALA A 82 14.46 -16.09 17.52
N THR A 83 13.81 -14.99 17.16
CA THR A 83 12.59 -14.47 17.80
C THR A 83 11.29 -14.96 17.12
N GLY A 84 11.40 -15.80 16.08
CA GLY A 84 10.26 -16.41 15.39
C GLY A 84 9.63 -15.57 14.27
N THR A 85 10.26 -14.46 13.88
CA THR A 85 9.84 -13.60 12.76
C THR A 85 11.03 -13.01 12.04
N TRP A 86 10.81 -12.40 10.87
CA TRP A 86 11.84 -11.68 10.11
C TRP A 86 11.18 -10.68 9.14
N PRO A 87 11.92 -9.67 8.63
CA PRO A 87 11.37 -8.58 7.82
C PRO A 87 10.45 -8.99 6.69
N GLU A 88 10.90 -9.85 5.78
CA GLU A 88 10.09 -10.35 4.66
C GLU A 88 8.75 -10.94 5.13
N LYS A 89 8.76 -11.68 6.24
CA LYS A 89 7.55 -12.30 6.79
C LYS A 89 6.61 -11.27 7.37
N PHE A 90 7.05 -10.45 8.33
CA PHE A 90 6.11 -9.56 9.00
C PHE A 90 5.62 -8.43 8.09
N TYR A 91 6.44 -7.94 7.16
CA TYR A 91 5.99 -6.95 6.17
C TYR A 91 4.90 -7.55 5.26
N GLY A 92 5.09 -8.80 4.81
CA GLY A 92 4.09 -9.55 4.06
C GLY A 92 2.79 -9.76 4.84
N ASP A 93 2.88 -10.25 6.08
CA ASP A 93 1.72 -10.50 6.95
C ASP A 93 0.90 -9.22 7.20
N ILE A 94 1.56 -8.07 7.42
CA ILE A 94 0.89 -6.78 7.63
C ILE A 94 0.20 -6.32 6.34
N ALA A 95 0.88 -6.39 5.19
CA ALA A 95 0.30 -6.00 3.91
C ALA A 95 -0.90 -6.89 3.51
N GLU A 96 -0.81 -8.19 3.76
CA GLU A 96 -1.90 -9.15 3.53
C GLU A 96 -3.11 -8.86 4.43
N GLN A 97 -2.90 -8.59 5.73
CA GLN A 97 -3.98 -8.16 6.62
C GLN A 97 -4.73 -6.93 6.09
N TYR A 98 -4.02 -5.93 5.55
CA TYR A 98 -4.70 -4.77 4.97
C TYR A 98 -5.46 -5.16 3.71
N LYS A 99 -4.87 -5.96 2.80
CA LYS A 99 -5.57 -6.41 1.58
C LYS A 99 -6.88 -7.12 1.90
N GLU A 100 -6.92 -7.93 2.95
CA GLU A 100 -8.14 -8.62 3.39
C GLU A 100 -9.15 -7.67 4.05
N LYS A 101 -8.68 -6.80 4.95
CA LYS A 101 -9.55 -5.96 5.78
C LYS A 101 -10.00 -4.66 5.10
N GLN A 102 -9.24 -4.20 4.10
CA GLN A 102 -9.40 -2.93 3.38
C GLN A 102 -9.58 -1.72 4.31
N SER A 103 -8.92 -1.76 5.48
CA SER A 103 -9.08 -0.75 6.53
C SER A 103 -7.96 -0.89 7.57
N ALA A 104 -7.18 0.19 7.75
CA ALA A 104 -6.08 0.22 8.72
C ALA A 104 -6.57 0.11 10.17
N GLU A 105 -7.73 0.69 10.48
CA GLU A 105 -8.36 0.66 11.81
C GLU A 105 -8.72 -0.77 12.26
N LYS A 106 -8.99 -1.67 11.33
CA LYS A 106 -9.37 -3.06 11.62
C LYS A 106 -8.17 -3.99 11.73
N MET A 107 -6.96 -3.52 11.43
CA MET A 107 -5.76 -4.35 11.47
C MET A 107 -5.32 -4.63 12.90
N ASP A 108 -4.88 -5.86 13.12
CA ASP A 108 -4.27 -6.26 14.38
C ASP A 108 -2.76 -6.13 14.28
N ALA A 109 -2.09 -5.92 15.41
CA ALA A 109 -0.63 -5.94 15.43
C ALA A 109 -0.12 -7.36 15.11
N VAL A 110 0.89 -7.46 14.25
CA VAL A 110 1.58 -8.73 13.99
C VAL A 110 2.58 -8.99 15.13
N ALA A 111 2.51 -10.19 15.71
CA ALA A 111 3.41 -10.58 16.79
C ALA A 111 4.88 -10.48 16.36
N GLY A 112 5.70 -9.85 17.20
CA GLY A 112 7.12 -9.55 16.89
C GLY A 112 7.34 -8.37 15.93
N ALA A 113 6.27 -7.70 15.47
CA ALA A 113 6.33 -6.56 14.56
C ALA A 113 5.29 -5.48 14.90
N THR A 114 5.05 -5.24 16.20
CA THR A 114 4.09 -4.23 16.67
C THR A 114 4.44 -2.84 16.14
N ASN A 115 5.70 -2.41 16.25
CA ASN A 115 6.13 -1.09 15.75
C ASN A 115 5.86 -0.94 14.24
N SER A 116 6.24 -1.93 13.43
CA SER A 116 5.95 -1.89 11.98
C SER A 116 4.45 -1.96 11.67
N SER A 117 3.65 -2.65 12.50
CA SER A 117 2.18 -2.67 12.34
C SER A 117 1.57 -1.29 12.59
N ASP A 118 2.05 -0.59 13.62
CA ASP A 118 1.59 0.78 13.92
C ASP A 118 2.08 1.77 12.87
N SER A 119 3.33 1.63 12.41
CA SER A 119 3.86 2.40 11.30
C SER A 119 3.04 2.26 10.02
N PHE A 120 2.69 1.02 9.66
CA PHE A 120 1.85 0.76 8.50
C PHE A 120 0.50 1.49 8.64
N LYS A 121 -0.14 1.43 9.80
CA LYS A 121 -1.42 2.11 10.04
C LYS A 121 -1.29 3.63 9.87
N VAL A 122 -0.21 4.23 10.35
CA VAL A 122 0.06 5.67 10.19
C VAL A 122 0.22 6.03 8.72
N LEU A 123 1.12 5.36 8.00
CA LEU A 123 1.38 5.61 6.58
C LEU A 123 0.10 5.38 5.73
N MET A 124 -0.62 4.31 6.03
CA MET A 124 -1.84 3.95 5.30
C MET A 124 -2.99 4.92 5.57
N THR A 125 -3.10 5.47 6.77
CA THR A 125 -4.09 6.52 7.08
C THR A 125 -3.90 7.76 6.22
N GLU A 126 -2.65 8.18 5.99
CA GLU A 126 -2.37 9.30 5.08
C GLU A 126 -2.63 8.92 3.62
N LEU A 127 -2.25 7.71 3.20
CA LEU A 127 -2.57 7.19 1.86
C LEU A 127 -4.07 7.17 1.59
N GLU A 128 -4.90 6.75 2.55
CA GLU A 128 -6.36 6.71 2.39
C GLU A 128 -6.97 8.09 2.13
N LYS A 129 -6.35 9.18 2.62
CA LYS A 129 -6.76 10.55 2.28
C LYS A 129 -6.42 10.85 0.82
N SER A 130 -5.16 10.65 0.43
CA SER A 130 -4.70 10.87 -0.95
C SER A 130 -5.45 10.01 -1.97
N MET A 131 -5.77 8.76 -1.63
CA MET A 131 -6.56 7.85 -2.46
C MET A 131 -8.00 8.33 -2.66
N LYS A 132 -8.62 8.99 -1.67
CA LYS A 132 -9.96 9.60 -1.84
C LYS A 132 -9.92 10.80 -2.78
N GLU A 133 -8.83 11.56 -2.72
CA GLU A 133 -8.62 12.78 -3.52
C GLU A 133 -8.06 12.49 -4.92
N GLY A 134 -7.42 11.34 -5.12
CA GLY A 134 -6.69 11.02 -6.35
C GLY A 134 -5.32 11.71 -6.43
N ASN A 135 -4.74 12.11 -5.30
CA ASN A 135 -3.41 12.72 -5.27
C ASN A 135 -2.32 11.63 -5.27
N THR A 136 -1.58 11.52 -6.37
CA THR A 136 -0.51 10.50 -6.53
C THR A 136 0.88 10.99 -6.14
N ASP A 137 1.00 12.18 -5.56
CA ASP A 137 2.27 12.66 -5.00
C ASP A 137 2.71 11.75 -3.83
N THR A 138 4.02 11.57 -3.69
CA THR A 138 4.56 10.78 -2.57
C THR A 138 4.39 11.56 -1.26
N ILE A 139 3.67 10.95 -0.32
CA ILE A 139 3.48 11.50 1.02
C ILE A 139 4.73 11.23 1.86
N THR A 140 5.23 12.27 2.51
CA THR A 140 6.30 12.14 3.50
C THR A 140 5.72 12.40 4.88
N VAL A 141 5.86 11.42 5.78
CA VAL A 141 5.29 11.45 7.13
C VAL A 141 6.39 11.63 8.16
N GLU A 142 6.16 12.47 9.16
CA GLU A 142 7.05 12.59 10.32
C GLU A 142 6.69 11.49 11.32
N ALA A 143 7.68 10.75 11.83
CA ALA A 143 7.42 9.76 12.87
C ALA A 143 7.01 10.47 14.18
N SER A 144 5.97 9.94 14.83
CA SER A 144 5.58 10.40 16.17
C SER A 144 6.70 10.07 17.15
N LYS A 145 7.26 11.11 17.79
CA LYS A 145 8.30 10.99 18.83
C LYS A 145 7.73 10.52 20.16
#